data_AF-A0A9X1RIY4-F1
#
_entry.id   AF-A0A9X1RIY4-F1
#
_cell.length_a   1.000
_cell.length_b   1.000
_cell.length_c   1.000
_cell.angle_alpha   90.00
_cell.angle_beta   90.00
_cell.angle_gamma   90.00
#
_symmetry.space_group_name_H-M   'P 1'
#
loop_
_entity.id
_entity.type
_entity.pdbx_description
1 polymer ?
#
loop_
_entity_poly.entity_id
_entity_poly.type
_entity_poly.pdbx_seq_one_letter_code
_entity_poly.pdbx_strand_id
1 'polypeptide(L)'
;MAKVMSEYFGEVRASDAYAYGYGNVRDYLEVPYEANAVDWVITNPPFRLAEEFVKRSLIVARKGVAILARTVFLESVGRYRDLFATSPPIRVAQFTERVPMVKGRLDRKASTATGYAWLVWLRSDQNDAPRLMWIPPCRKQLERDADYPPG
;
A
#
# COMPACT_ATOMS: atom_id res chain seq x y z
N MET A 1 3.55 4.65 8.28
CA MET A 1 4.04 3.68 7.27
C MET A 1 5.54 3.85 7.01
N ALA A 2 5.99 4.93 6.39
CA ALA A 2 7.38 5.08 5.95
C ALA A 2 8.44 5.04 7.08
N LYS A 3 8.15 5.57 8.27
CA LYS A 3 9.07 5.47 9.43
C LYS A 3 9.43 4.02 9.75
N VAL A 4 8.42 3.14 9.88
CA VAL A 4 8.59 1.71 10.17
C VAL A 4 9.30 0.98 9.03
N MET A 5 9.07 1.40 7.77
CA MET A 5 9.78 0.81 6.62
C MET A 5 11.30 1.00 6.71
N SER A 6 11.77 2.05 7.39
CA SER A 6 13.21 2.31 7.55
C SER A 6 13.91 1.26 8.44
N GLU A 7 13.15 0.41 9.15
CA GLU A 7 13.67 -0.75 9.88
C GLU A 7 14.03 -1.92 8.94
N TYR A 8 13.49 -1.95 7.71
CA TYR A 8 13.60 -3.09 6.78
C TYR A 8 14.30 -2.76 5.46
N PHE A 9 14.35 -1.49 5.06
CA PHE A 9 14.93 -1.04 3.80
C PHE A 9 16.17 -0.18 4.03
N GLY A 10 17.18 -0.34 3.16
CA GLY A 10 18.42 0.45 3.23
C GLY A 10 18.22 1.94 2.93
N GLU A 11 17.22 2.29 2.11
CA GLU A 11 16.83 3.67 1.83
C GLU A 11 15.30 3.76 1.70
N VAL A 12 14.69 4.77 2.34
CA VAL A 12 13.25 5.04 2.25
C VAL A 12 13.02 6.48 1.82
N ARG A 13 12.35 6.68 0.68
CA ARG A 13 11.86 7.97 0.21
C ARG A 13 10.36 8.05 0.47
N ALA A 14 9.92 9.09 1.17
CA ALA A 14 8.51 9.26 1.54
C ALA A 14 7.96 10.59 1.02
N SER A 15 6.73 10.56 0.51
CA SER A 15 5.98 11.74 0.13
C SER A 15 4.48 11.55 0.35
N ASP A 16 3.76 12.64 0.56
CA ASP A 16 2.31 12.70 0.62
C ASP A 16 1.81 13.96 -0.10
N ALA A 17 0.59 13.93 -0.65
CA ALA A 17 -0.02 15.11 -1.26
C ALA A 17 -0.35 16.20 -0.22
N TYR A 18 -0.41 15.85 1.08
CA TYR A 18 -0.71 16.75 2.18
C TYR A 18 0.43 16.79 3.21
N ALA A 19 0.55 17.92 3.91
CA ALA A 19 1.55 18.11 4.96
C ALA A 19 1.13 17.41 6.27
N TYR A 20 1.53 16.16 6.46
CA TYR A 20 1.33 15.42 7.71
C TYR A 20 2.57 15.44 8.65
N GLY A 21 3.57 16.26 8.36
CA GLY A 21 4.78 16.40 9.19
C GLY A 21 5.83 15.29 9.00
N TYR A 22 5.70 14.45 7.97
CA TYR A 22 6.70 13.43 7.61
C TYR A 22 6.82 13.28 6.09
N GLY A 23 8.06 13.31 5.57
CA GLY A 23 8.34 13.20 4.15
C GLY A 23 8.05 14.48 3.36
N ASN A 24 8.25 14.42 2.05
CA ASN A 24 8.04 15.56 1.15
C ASN A 24 6.55 15.77 0.84
N VAL A 25 6.11 17.02 0.74
CA VAL A 25 4.77 17.32 0.22
C VAL A 25 4.83 17.30 -1.31
N ARG A 26 4.28 16.25 -1.91
CA ARG A 26 4.32 15.99 -3.35
C ARG A 26 3.18 15.06 -3.75
N ASP A 27 2.37 15.47 -4.72
CA ASP A 27 1.39 14.59 -5.34
C ASP A 27 2.11 13.54 -6.21
N TYR A 28 1.85 12.26 -5.91
CA TYR A 28 2.47 11.15 -6.58
C TYR A 28 2.09 11.05 -8.06
N LEU A 29 0.86 11.40 -8.43
CA LEU A 29 0.35 11.32 -9.80
C LEU A 29 0.71 12.55 -10.65
N GLU A 30 0.93 13.72 -10.05
CA GLU A 30 1.26 14.92 -10.81
C GLU A 30 2.75 15.01 -11.16
N VAL A 31 3.64 14.66 -10.21
CA VAL A 31 5.06 14.94 -10.40
C VAL A 31 5.82 13.71 -10.92
N PRO A 32 6.42 13.76 -12.13
CA PRO A 32 6.97 12.60 -12.81
C PRO A 32 8.08 11.91 -12.00
N TYR A 33 8.07 10.59 -12.07
CA TYR A 33 9.16 9.72 -11.63
C TYR A 33 9.74 9.04 -12.87
N GLU A 34 11.06 8.85 -12.89
CA GLU A 34 11.70 8.03 -13.91
C GLU A 34 11.25 6.58 -13.78
N ALA A 35 11.23 5.86 -14.91
CA ALA A 35 10.98 4.43 -14.90
C ALA A 35 12.08 3.71 -14.12
N ASN A 36 11.72 2.73 -13.29
CA ASN A 36 12.65 1.99 -12.43
C ASN A 36 13.47 2.88 -11.45
N ALA A 37 12.95 4.05 -11.06
CA ALA A 37 13.60 4.99 -10.16
C ALA A 37 13.82 4.45 -8.73
N VAL A 38 13.00 3.48 -8.31
CA VAL A 38 13.11 2.82 -7.00
C VAL A 38 12.93 1.32 -7.14
N ASP A 39 13.47 0.54 -6.19
CA ASP A 39 13.26 -0.91 -6.17
C ASP A 39 11.80 -1.25 -5.86
N TRP A 40 11.20 -0.56 -4.89
CA TRP A 40 9.84 -0.82 -4.42
C TRP A 40 9.02 0.46 -4.33
N VAL A 41 7.75 0.36 -4.72
CA VAL A 41 6.73 1.35 -4.36
C VAL A 41 5.76 0.70 -3.37
N ILE A 42 5.65 1.26 -2.18
CA ILE A 42 4.78 0.78 -1.09
C ILE A 42 3.88 1.94 -0.67
N THR A 43 2.57 1.81 -0.81
CA THR A 43 1.66 2.93 -0.56
C THR A 43 0.26 2.50 -0.12
N ASN A 44 -0.42 3.40 0.61
CA ASN A 44 -1.84 3.35 0.92
C ASN A 44 -2.54 4.49 0.14
N PRO A 45 -2.90 4.26 -1.14
CA PRO A 45 -3.38 5.32 -2.00
C PRO A 45 -4.80 5.79 -1.61
N PRO A 46 -5.19 7.02 -1.96
CA PRO A 46 -6.59 7.44 -1.90
C PRO A 46 -7.47 6.48 -2.71
N PHE A 47 -8.56 5.98 -2.13
CA PHE A 47 -9.35 4.89 -2.75
C PHE A 47 -9.83 5.18 -4.17
N ARG A 48 -10.19 6.43 -4.47
CA ARG A 48 -10.65 6.85 -5.80
C ARG A 48 -9.55 6.75 -6.87
N LEU A 49 -8.28 6.87 -6.47
CA LEU A 49 -7.12 6.96 -7.36
C LEU A 49 -6.24 5.71 -7.30
N ALA A 50 -6.69 4.66 -6.60
CA ALA A 50 -5.85 3.51 -6.29
C ALA A 50 -5.41 2.74 -7.56
N GLU A 51 -6.22 2.73 -8.62
CA GLU A 51 -5.87 2.08 -9.88
C GLU A 51 -4.75 2.84 -10.62
N GLU A 52 -4.85 4.17 -10.69
CA GLU A 52 -3.86 5.05 -11.29
C GLU A 52 -2.52 4.95 -10.54
N PHE A 53 -2.59 4.86 -9.21
CA PHE A 53 -1.41 4.59 -8.38
C PHE A 53 -0.76 3.26 -8.73
N VAL A 54 -1.53 2.18 -8.91
CA VAL A 54 -0.96 0.87 -9.30
C VAL A 54 -0.27 0.99 -10.66
N LYS A 55 -0.97 1.50 -11.67
CA LYS A 55 -0.46 1.63 -13.05
C LYS A 55 0.84 2.42 -13.10
N ARG A 56 0.89 3.56 -12.41
CA ARG A 56 2.12 4.37 -12.31
C ARG A 56 3.23 3.63 -11.58
N SER A 57 2.90 2.96 -10.47
CA SER A 57 3.88 2.28 -9.64
C SER A 57 4.56 1.11 -10.36
N LEU A 58 3.85 0.42 -11.26
CA LEU A 58 4.41 -0.66 -12.08
C LEU A 58 5.48 -0.14 -13.07
N ILE A 59 5.41 1.14 -13.48
CA ILE A 59 6.42 1.79 -14.31
C ILE A 59 7.62 2.25 -13.44
N VAL A 60 7.32 2.82 -12.28
CA VAL A 60 8.32 3.43 -11.39
C VAL A 60 9.15 2.38 -10.63
N ALA A 61 8.56 1.23 -10.28
CA ALA A 61 9.22 0.20 -9.51
C ALA A 61 10.03 -0.77 -10.37
N ARG A 62 11.27 -1.01 -9.95
CA ARG A 62 12.18 -1.99 -10.57
C ARG A 62 11.88 -3.43 -10.14
N LYS A 63 11.53 -3.66 -8.87
CA LYS A 63 11.37 -5.01 -8.30
C LYS A 63 9.91 -5.32 -7.99
N GLY A 64 9.22 -4.44 -7.25
CA GLY A 64 7.86 -4.74 -6.83
C GLY A 64 7.02 -3.54 -6.39
N VAL A 65 5.71 -3.77 -6.36
CA VAL A 65 4.72 -2.80 -5.91
C VAL A 65 3.87 -3.44 -4.82
N ALA A 66 3.67 -2.77 -3.70
CA ALA A 66 2.75 -3.17 -2.64
C ALA A 66 1.73 -2.07 -2.37
N ILE A 67 0.45 -2.38 -2.60
CA ILE A 67 -0.66 -1.45 -2.42
C ILE A 67 -1.52 -1.94 -1.25
N LEU A 68 -1.65 -1.10 -0.23
CA LEU A 68 -2.63 -1.31 0.82
C LEU A 68 -3.98 -0.76 0.34
N ALA A 69 -4.94 -1.65 0.13
CA ALA A 69 -6.25 -1.27 -0.40
C ALA A 69 -7.38 -1.86 0.45
N ARG A 70 -8.56 -1.27 0.36
CA ARG A 70 -9.77 -1.93 0.86
C ARG A 70 -10.00 -3.20 0.06
N THR A 71 -10.49 -4.27 0.70
CA THR A 71 -10.72 -5.57 0.03
C THR A 71 -11.63 -5.45 -1.20
N VAL A 72 -12.64 -4.56 -1.14
CA VAL A 72 -13.52 -4.22 -2.27
C VAL A 72 -12.79 -3.67 -3.50
N PHE A 73 -11.49 -3.35 -3.39
CA PHE A 73 -10.64 -3.06 -4.55
C PHE A 73 -10.55 -4.25 -5.52
N LEU A 74 -10.74 -5.48 -5.07
CA LEU A 74 -10.70 -6.66 -5.94
C LEU A 74 -12.01 -6.83 -6.74
N GLU A 75 -13.11 -6.21 -6.30
CA GLU A 75 -14.45 -6.40 -6.83
C GLU A 75 -14.81 -5.30 -7.84
N SER A 76 -14.17 -5.31 -9.02
CA SER A 76 -14.52 -4.36 -10.09
C SER A 76 -14.30 -4.93 -11.48
N VAL A 77 -15.33 -4.85 -12.31
CA VAL A 77 -15.30 -5.21 -13.75
C VAL A 77 -14.31 -4.32 -14.51
N GLY A 78 -14.27 -3.02 -14.19
CA GLY A 78 -13.34 -2.09 -14.82
C GLY A 78 -11.89 -2.46 -14.53
N ARG A 79 -11.56 -2.70 -13.25
CA ARG A 79 -10.21 -3.11 -12.86
C ARG A 79 -9.84 -4.50 -13.38
N TYR A 80 -10.81 -5.41 -13.51
CA TYR A 80 -10.53 -6.69 -14.16
C TYR A 80 -9.98 -6.46 -15.57
N ARG A 81 -10.68 -5.68 -16.40
CA ARG A 81 -10.26 -5.38 -17.76
C ARG A 81 -8.95 -4.58 -17.81
N ASP A 82 -8.84 -3.54 -17.00
CA ASP A 82 -7.83 -2.49 -17.18
C ASP A 82 -6.55 -2.72 -16.35
N LEU A 83 -6.58 -3.66 -15.40
CA LEU A 83 -5.47 -3.96 -14.51
C LEU A 83 -5.27 -5.46 -14.30
N PHE A 84 -6.26 -6.19 -13.79
CA PHE A 84 -6.04 -7.57 -13.32
C PHE A 84 -5.86 -8.59 -14.44
N ALA A 85 -6.50 -8.41 -15.60
CA ALA A 85 -6.36 -9.32 -16.73
C ALA A 85 -4.98 -9.24 -17.38
N THR A 86 -4.33 -8.08 -17.31
CA THR A 86 -3.02 -7.81 -17.96
C THR A 86 -1.86 -7.80 -16.99
N SER A 87 -2.10 -7.37 -15.75
CA SER A 87 -1.10 -7.28 -14.69
C SER A 87 -1.76 -7.62 -13.35
N PRO A 88 -2.06 -8.90 -13.09
CA PRO A 88 -2.63 -9.31 -11.81
C PRO A 88 -1.59 -9.21 -10.69
N PRO A 89 -2.00 -8.89 -9.44
CA PRO A 89 -1.11 -9.03 -8.30
C PRO A 89 -0.78 -10.51 -8.08
N ILE A 90 0.48 -10.82 -7.79
CA ILE A 90 0.90 -12.20 -7.50
C ILE A 90 0.49 -12.63 -6.09
N ARG A 91 0.32 -11.69 -5.16
CA ARG A 91 -0.13 -11.95 -3.78
C ARG A 91 -1.25 -11.00 -3.37
N VAL A 92 -2.26 -11.57 -2.73
CA VAL A 92 -3.32 -10.85 -2.03
C VAL A 92 -3.26 -11.26 -0.57
N ALA A 93 -2.72 -10.40 0.29
CA ALA A 93 -2.58 -10.66 1.71
C ALA A 93 -3.75 -10.00 2.47
N GLN A 94 -4.79 -10.77 2.75
CA GLN A 94 -6.01 -10.30 3.42
C GLN A 94 -5.79 -10.24 4.93
N PHE A 95 -6.03 -9.07 5.54
CA PHE A 95 -6.07 -8.96 7.01
C PHE A 95 -7.26 -9.75 7.57
N THR A 96 -7.01 -10.57 8.60
CA THR A 96 -8.07 -11.25 9.35
C THR A 96 -8.68 -10.36 10.43
N GLU A 97 -7.95 -9.34 10.89
CA GLU A 97 -8.43 -8.34 11.85
C GLU A 97 -8.76 -7.00 11.17
N ARG A 98 -9.60 -6.19 11.82
CA ARG A 98 -9.92 -4.85 11.32
C ARG A 98 -8.75 -3.91 11.56
N VAL A 99 -8.27 -3.28 10.49
CA VAL A 99 -7.24 -2.25 10.56
C VAL A 99 -7.93 -0.89 10.73
N PRO A 100 -7.78 -0.20 11.86
CA PRO A 100 -8.38 1.11 12.03
C PRO A 100 -7.61 2.15 11.21
N MET A 101 -8.24 2.61 10.14
CA MET A 101 -7.71 3.71 9.33
C MET A 101 -8.54 4.96 9.54
N VAL A 102 -7.96 5.94 10.23
CA VAL A 102 -8.53 7.29 10.36
C VAL A 102 -7.65 8.27 9.61
N LYS A 103 -8.25 9.14 8.80
CA LYS A 103 -7.50 10.09 7.97
C LYS A 103 -6.65 11.01 8.87
N GLY A 104 -5.35 11.07 8.61
CA GLY A 104 -4.42 11.99 9.25
C GLY A 104 -4.12 11.73 10.73
N ARG A 105 -4.62 10.64 11.32
CA ARG A 105 -4.34 10.33 12.74
C ARG A 105 -4.29 8.83 13.02
N LEU A 106 -3.46 8.45 13.99
CA LEU A 106 -3.47 7.11 14.57
C LEU A 106 -4.31 7.14 15.84
N ASP A 107 -5.36 6.32 15.90
CA ASP A 107 -6.31 6.29 17.01
C ASP A 107 -6.45 4.84 17.53
N ARG A 108 -6.05 4.61 18.79
CA ARG A 108 -6.08 3.29 19.43
C ARG A 108 -7.49 2.71 19.49
N LYS A 109 -8.49 3.57 19.71
CA LYS A 109 -9.89 3.19 19.98
C LYS A 109 -10.74 3.15 18.72
N ALA A 110 -10.25 3.65 17.59
CA ALA A 110 -10.96 3.55 16.35
C ALA A 110 -11.14 2.07 15.96
N SER A 111 -12.35 1.73 15.48
CA SER A 111 -12.60 0.51 14.75
C SER A 111 -13.42 0.87 13.52
N THR A 112 -13.06 0.28 12.38
CA THR A 112 -13.81 0.45 11.13
C THR A 112 -14.25 -0.91 10.63
N ALA A 113 -15.48 -1.02 10.12
CA ALA A 113 -15.98 -2.26 9.51
C ALA A 113 -15.36 -2.55 8.12
N THR A 114 -14.34 -1.79 7.71
CA THR A 114 -13.69 -1.93 6.41
C THR A 114 -12.65 -3.05 6.43
N GLY A 115 -12.70 -3.93 5.43
CA GLY A 115 -11.65 -4.92 5.19
C GLY A 115 -10.51 -4.31 4.37
N TYR A 116 -9.28 -4.67 4.69
CA TYR A 116 -8.08 -4.27 3.95
C TYR A 116 -7.27 -5.49 3.54
N ALA A 117 -6.52 -5.35 2.45
CA ALA A 117 -5.53 -6.31 2.00
C ALA A 117 -4.31 -5.59 1.44
N TRP A 118 -3.15 -6.24 1.52
CA TRP A 118 -2.01 -5.89 0.69
C TRP A 118 -2.09 -6.60 -0.65
N LEU A 119 -2.00 -5.85 -1.74
CA LEU A 119 -1.89 -6.36 -3.10
C LEU A 119 -0.46 -6.16 -3.57
N VAL A 120 0.20 -7.25 -3.99
CA VAL A 120 1.63 -7.24 -4.31
C VAL A 120 1.88 -7.71 -5.73
N TRP A 121 2.67 -6.93 -6.47
CA TRP A 121 3.20 -7.27 -7.79
C TRP A 121 4.73 -7.41 -7.70
N LEU A 122 5.28 -8.40 -8.41
CA LEU A 122 6.72 -8.60 -8.60
C LEU A 122 7.04 -8.62 -10.10
N ARG A 123 8.15 -7.99 -10.49
CA ARG A 123 8.55 -7.92 -11.90
C ARG A 123 9.08 -9.25 -12.45
N SER A 124 9.74 -10.06 -11.60
CA SER A 124 10.34 -11.34 -11.99
C SER A 124 9.35 -12.50 -12.11
N ASP A 125 8.19 -12.40 -11.48
CA ASP A 125 7.29 -13.54 -11.21
C ASP A 125 5.95 -13.42 -11.96
N GLN A 126 5.95 -12.81 -13.15
CA GLN A 126 4.69 -12.56 -13.89
C GLN A 126 3.96 -13.81 -14.37
N ASN A 127 4.58 -14.98 -14.28
CA ASN A 127 3.96 -16.26 -14.62
C ASN A 127 3.26 -16.94 -13.42
N ASP A 128 3.40 -16.40 -12.21
CA ASP A 128 2.75 -16.96 -11.02
C ASP A 128 1.29 -16.49 -10.93
N ALA A 129 0.37 -17.45 -10.78
CA ALA A 129 -1.04 -17.13 -10.55
C ALA A 129 -1.23 -16.41 -9.20
N PRO A 130 -2.20 -15.48 -9.10
CA PRO A 130 -2.49 -14.77 -7.86
C PRO A 130 -2.75 -15.72 -6.70
N ARG A 131 -2.04 -15.53 -5.58
CA ARG A 131 -2.26 -16.32 -4.36
C ARG A 131 -2.90 -15.47 -3.27
N LEU A 132 -4.06 -15.92 -2.78
CA LEU A 132 -4.65 -15.41 -1.55
C LEU A 132 -3.84 -15.92 -0.36
N MET A 133 -3.56 -15.02 0.58
CA MET A 133 -2.88 -15.30 1.84
C MET A 133 -3.60 -14.57 2.97
N TRP A 134 -3.42 -15.06 4.19
CA TRP A 134 -3.97 -14.44 5.40
C TRP A 134 -2.86 -13.73 6.17
N ILE A 135 -3.11 -12.49 6.56
CA ILE A 135 -2.33 -11.81 7.60
C ILE A 135 -3.04 -12.10 8.91
N PRO A 136 -2.47 -12.95 9.79
CA PRO A 136 -3.08 -13.28 11.07
C PRO A 136 -3.15 -12.05 11.98
N PRO A 137 -3.91 -12.11 13.09
CA PRO A 137 -3.94 -11.01 14.05
C PRO A 137 -2.52 -10.68 14.54
N CYS A 138 -2.04 -9.48 14.23
CA CYS A 138 -0.66 -9.06 14.49
C CYS A 138 -0.58 -7.69 15.17
N ARG A 139 -1.68 -6.92 15.18
CA ARG A 139 -1.74 -5.55 15.71
C ARG A 139 -1.18 -5.46 17.13
N LYS A 140 -1.67 -6.28 18.06
CA LYS A 140 -1.23 -6.28 19.46
C LYS A 140 0.26 -6.64 19.64
N GLN A 141 0.84 -7.38 18.69
CA GLN A 141 2.22 -7.83 18.76
C GLN A 141 3.19 -6.82 18.15
N LEU A 142 2.73 -6.04 17.17
CA LEU A 142 3.58 -5.16 16.36
C LEU A 142 3.45 -3.68 16.73
N GLU A 143 2.32 -3.25 17.30
CA GLU A 143 2.16 -1.87 17.76
C GLU A 143 3.03 -1.60 18.99
N ARG A 144 3.79 -0.50 18.95
CA ARG A 144 4.61 -0.01 20.05
C ARG A 144 4.00 1.28 20.59
N ASP A 145 4.21 1.57 21.88
CA ASP A 145 3.67 2.81 22.45
C ASP A 145 4.23 4.07 21.76
N ALA A 146 5.49 3.99 21.31
CA ALA A 146 6.17 5.03 20.55
C ALA A 146 5.61 5.29 19.13
N ASP A 147 4.67 4.47 18.64
CA ASP A 147 4.00 4.71 17.35
C ASP A 147 2.90 5.77 17.45
N TYR A 148 2.44 6.08 18.67
CA TYR A 148 1.35 7.00 18.95
C TYR A 148 1.90 8.37 19.39
N PRO A 149 1.21 9.48 19.05
CA PRO A 149 1.54 10.78 19.63
C PRO A 149 1.50 10.71 21.16
N PRO A 150 2.37 11.44 21.88
CA PRO A 150 2.26 11.56 23.33
C PRO A 150 0.86 12.08 23.69
N GLY A 151 0.23 11.42 24.67
CA GLY A 151 -1.11 11.72 25.16
C GLY A 151 -1.18 12.95 26.04
#